data_AF-A0A7V1KZ92-F1
#
_entry.id   AF-A0A7V1KZ92-F1
#
_cell.length_a   1.000
_cell.length_b   1.000
_cell.length_c   1.000
_cell.angle_alpha   90.00
_cell.angle_beta   90.00
_cell.angle_gamma   90.00
#
_symmetry.space_group_name_H-M   'P 1'
#
loop_
_entity.id
_entity.type
_entity.pdbx_description
1 polymer ?
#
loop_
_entity_poly.entity_id
_entity_poly.type
_entity_poly.pdbx_seq_one_letter_code
_entity_poly.pdbx_strand_id
1 'polypeptide(L)'
;MARKDFIIKEKNFHSDKISTQIRAVAIGLLIIIWGILIEKAKPISVALKKHLLAIALIALLVMFLDFLQYLFGYANNTALLHQMDKEKKDEIQYDYSDWCYKGQRCCFWSKIIITFIAFFTLLLWQFSY
;
A
#
# COMPACT_ATOMS: atom_id res chain seq x y z
N MET A 1 30.66 6.21 10.58
CA MET A 1 30.11 7.32 9.78
C MET A 1 29.13 6.73 8.77
N ALA A 2 27.86 7.17 8.76
CA ALA A 2 26.87 6.67 7.79
C ALA A 2 26.95 7.45 6.48
N ARG A 3 26.91 6.77 5.34
CA ARG A 3 27.00 7.37 4.00
C ARG A 3 25.60 7.58 3.40
N LYS A 4 25.35 8.71 2.72
CA LYS A 4 24.01 9.11 2.25
C LYS A 4 23.41 8.12 1.24
N ASP A 5 24.22 7.66 0.30
CA ASP A 5 23.96 6.60 -0.68
C ASP A 5 23.56 5.28 -0.01
N PHE A 6 24.23 4.91 1.08
CA PHE A 6 23.85 3.73 1.87
C PHE A 6 22.48 3.91 2.54
N ILE A 7 22.23 5.06 3.17
CA ILE A 7 20.95 5.37 3.83
C ILE A 7 19.78 5.34 2.83
N ILE A 8 19.96 5.89 1.63
CA ILE A 8 18.93 5.88 0.57
C ILE A 8 18.64 4.44 0.12
N LYS A 9 19.68 3.64 -0.09
CA LYS A 9 19.54 2.23 -0.48
C LYS A 9 18.78 1.44 0.58
N GLU A 10 19.14 1.61 1.85
CA GLU A 10 18.49 0.93 2.97
C GLU A 10 17.03 1.37 3.14
N LYS A 11 16.76 2.67 3.02
CA LYS A 11 15.39 3.20 3.01
C LYS A 11 14.55 2.57 1.90
N ASN A 12 15.07 2.49 0.67
CA ASN A 12 14.35 1.89 -0.46
C ASN A 12 14.07 0.40 -0.21
N PHE A 13 15.05 -0.33 0.33
CA PHE A 13 14.87 -1.73 0.73
C PHE A 13 13.74 -1.89 1.75
N HIS A 14 13.72 -1.06 2.80
CA HIS A 14 12.64 -1.10 3.80
C HIS A 14 11.29 -0.70 3.21
N SER A 15 11.23 0.30 2.34
CA SER A 15 10.00 0.71 1.65
C SER A 15 9.41 -0.42 0.79
N ASP A 16 10.24 -1.18 0.09
CA ASP A 16 9.80 -2.35 -0.68
C ASP A 16 9.31 -3.48 0.23
N LYS A 17 10.03 -3.76 1.33
CA LYS A 17 9.62 -4.76 2.31
C LYS A 17 8.29 -4.38 2.96
N ILE A 18 8.11 -3.13 3.37
CA ILE A 18 6.85 -2.63 3.92
C ILE A 18 5.72 -2.81 2.91
N SER A 19 5.92 -2.41 1.65
CA SER A 19 4.91 -2.55 0.60
C SER A 19 4.50 -4.02 0.39
N THR A 20 5.48 -4.92 0.37
CA THR A 20 5.25 -6.37 0.25
C THR A 20 4.43 -6.89 1.43
N GLN A 21 4.77 -6.49 2.66
CA GLN A 21 4.05 -6.93 3.85
C GLN A 21 2.62 -6.37 3.91
N ILE A 22 2.43 -5.09 3.56
CA ILE A 22 1.09 -4.47 3.49
C ILE A 22 0.20 -5.21 2.49
N ARG A 23 0.74 -5.58 1.31
CA ARG A 23 0.00 -6.37 0.33
C ARG A 23 -0.36 -7.75 0.86
N ALA A 24 0.57 -8.43 1.53
CA ALA A 24 0.33 -9.72 2.16
C ALA A 24 -0.77 -9.64 3.23
N VAL A 25 -0.77 -8.59 4.06
CA VAL A 25 -1.82 -8.33 5.06
C VAL A 25 -3.17 -8.08 4.40
N ALA A 26 -3.24 -7.24 3.36
CA ALA A 26 -4.49 -6.98 2.65
C ALA A 26 -5.08 -8.25 2.02
N ILE A 27 -4.24 -9.10 1.41
CA ILE A 27 -4.66 -10.41 0.88
C ILE A 27 -5.11 -11.34 2.02
N GLY A 28 -4.37 -11.39 3.12
CA GLY A 28 -4.74 -12.18 4.30
C GLY A 28 -6.10 -11.77 4.88
N LEU A 29 -6.38 -10.47 4.99
CA LEU A 29 -7.68 -9.94 5.40
C LEU A 29 -8.80 -10.42 4.46
N LEU A 30 -8.60 -10.33 3.15
CA LEU A 30 -9.59 -10.78 2.17
C LEU A 30 -9.87 -12.29 2.30
N ILE A 31 -8.84 -13.12 2.47
CA ILE A 31 -8.98 -14.57 2.66
C ILE A 31 -9.79 -14.88 3.92
N ILE A 32 -9.46 -14.23 5.05
CA ILE A 32 -10.17 -14.44 6.32
C ILE A 32 -11.64 -14.03 6.19
N ILE A 33 -11.90 -12.83 5.65
CA ILE A 33 -13.26 -12.31 5.46
C ILE A 33 -14.08 -13.24 4.56
N TRP A 34 -13.49 -13.67 3.44
CA TRP A 34 -14.14 -14.58 2.51
C TRP A 34 -14.46 -15.94 3.16
N GLY A 35 -13.52 -16.47 3.95
CA GLY A 35 -13.72 -17.70 4.72
C GLY A 35 -14.90 -17.60 5.68
N ILE A 36 -15.00 -16.51 6.43
CA ILE A 36 -16.12 -16.26 7.35
C ILE A 36 -17.44 -16.15 6.58
N LEU A 37 -17.47 -15.44 5.45
CA LEU A 37 -18.72 -15.21 4.69
C LEU A 37 -19.30 -16.47 4.04
N ILE A 38 -18.48 -17.47 3.73
CA ILE A 38 -18.91 -18.73 3.10
C ILE A 38 -19.32 -19.78 4.15
N GLU A 39 -18.87 -19.63 5.39
CA GLU A 39 -19.17 -20.58 6.45
C GLU A 39 -20.69 -20.66 6.72
N LYS A 40 -21.27 -21.84 6.45
CA LYS A 40 -22.71 -22.10 6.63
C LYS A 40 -23.08 -22.53 8.04
N ALA A 41 -22.09 -22.76 8.91
CA ALA A 41 -22.27 -23.38 10.21
C ALA A 41 -22.99 -22.48 11.23
N LYS A 42 -22.91 -21.15 11.08
CA LYS A 42 -23.60 -20.19 11.95
C LYS A 42 -24.24 -19.06 11.14
N PRO A 43 -25.51 -18.71 11.40
CA PRO A 43 -26.13 -17.56 10.77
C PRO A 43 -25.42 -16.28 11.24
N ILE A 44 -24.77 -15.62 10.29
CA ILE A 44 -24.09 -14.35 10.51
C ILE A 44 -25.12 -13.22 10.59
N SER A 45 -24.99 -12.32 11.57
CA SER A 45 -25.85 -11.15 11.66
C SER A 45 -25.64 -10.19 10.46
N VAL A 46 -26.70 -9.47 10.07
CA VAL A 46 -26.61 -8.49 8.97
C VAL A 46 -25.58 -7.40 9.28
N ALA A 47 -25.44 -7.01 10.55
CA ALA A 47 -24.44 -6.04 11.00
C ALA A 47 -23.01 -6.54 10.80
N LEU A 48 -22.73 -7.79 11.19
CA LEU A 48 -21.45 -8.47 10.96
C LEU A 48 -21.13 -8.52 9.47
N LYS A 49 -22.07 -8.96 8.63
CA LYS A 49 -21.88 -9.04 7.18
C LYS A 49 -21.51 -7.69 6.57
N LYS A 50 -22.21 -6.61 6.95
CA LYS A 50 -21.90 -5.25 6.49
C LYS A 50 -20.50 -4.80 6.93
N HIS A 51 -20.11 -5.11 8.17
CA HIS A 51 -18.79 -4.77 8.69
C HIS A 51 -17.66 -5.49 7.94
N LEU A 52 -17.79 -6.81 7.72
CA LEU A 52 -16.82 -7.57 6.93
C LEU A 52 -16.69 -7.08 5.50
N LEU A 53 -17.81 -6.75 4.84
CA LEU A 53 -17.79 -6.18 3.50
C LEU A 53 -17.09 -4.81 3.48
N ALA A 54 -17.29 -3.97 4.50
CA ALA A 54 -16.58 -2.70 4.62
C ALA A 54 -15.07 -2.92 4.75
N ILE A 55 -14.62 -3.86 5.58
CA ILE A 55 -13.18 -4.19 5.72
C ILE A 55 -12.63 -4.76 4.41
N ALA A 56 -13.37 -5.61 3.71
CA ALA A 56 -12.95 -6.14 2.40
C ALA A 56 -12.76 -5.02 1.37
N LEU A 57 -13.68 -4.05 1.32
CA LEU A 57 -13.54 -2.87 0.46
C LEU A 57 -12.31 -2.04 0.84
N ILE A 58 -12.03 -1.88 2.14
CA ILE A 58 -10.82 -1.20 2.61
C ILE A 58 -9.56 -1.95 2.17
N ALA A 59 -9.52 -3.28 2.29
CA ALA A 59 -8.39 -4.08 1.83
C ALA A 59 -8.16 -3.97 0.32
N LEU A 60 -9.23 -3.93 -0.49
CA LEU A 60 -9.14 -3.66 -1.92
C LEU A 60 -8.59 -2.25 -2.21
N LEU A 61 -9.04 -1.25 -1.45
CA LEU A 61 -8.51 0.12 -1.56
C LEU A 61 -7.01 0.19 -1.23
N VAL A 62 -6.54 -0.56 -0.23
CA VAL A 62 -5.11 -0.69 0.09
C VAL A 62 -4.34 -1.26 -1.10
N MET A 63 -4.83 -2.33 -1.73
CA MET A 63 -4.20 -2.93 -2.91
C MET A 63 -4.19 -1.96 -4.09
N PHE A 64 -5.27 -1.20 -4.28
CA PHE A 64 -5.35 -0.18 -5.33
C PHE A 64 -4.34 0.96 -5.10
N LEU A 65 -4.19 1.44 -3.86
CA LEU A 65 -3.17 2.44 -3.51
C LEU A 65 -1.74 1.90 -3.67
N ASP A 66 -1.52 0.62 -3.35
CA ASP A 66 -0.24 -0.05 -3.61
C ASP A 66 0.08 -0.04 -5.10
N PHE A 67 -0.88 -0.39 -5.96
CA PHE A 67 -0.74 -0.34 -7.40
C PHE A 67 -0.46 1.09 -7.92
N LEU A 68 -1.22 2.09 -7.44
CA LEU A 68 -1.03 3.50 -7.83
C LEU A 68 0.36 4.02 -7.43
N GLN A 69 0.88 3.62 -6.26
CA GLN A 69 2.26 3.95 -5.90
C GLN A 69 3.26 3.42 -6.93
N TYR A 70 3.13 2.16 -7.34
CA TYR A 70 4.01 1.58 -8.36
C TYR A 70 3.87 2.31 -9.69
N LEU A 71 2.64 2.67 -10.09
CA LEU A 71 2.38 3.39 -11.32
C LEU A 71 3.05 4.78 -11.33
N PHE A 72 2.91 5.54 -10.24
CA PHE A 72 3.55 6.85 -10.12
C PHE A 72 5.08 6.74 -10.09
N GLY A 73 5.63 5.73 -9.40
CA GLY A 73 7.08 5.49 -9.40
C GLY A 73 7.62 5.12 -10.79
N TYR A 74 6.89 4.28 -11.53
CA TYR A 74 7.22 3.92 -12.91
C TYR A 74 7.17 5.13 -13.85
N ALA A 75 6.10 5.92 -13.77
CA ALA A 75 5.94 7.13 -14.57
C ALA A 75 7.06 8.14 -14.28
N ASN A 76 7.39 8.37 -13.01
CA ASN A 76 8.48 9.26 -12.60
C ASN A 76 9.84 8.81 -13.16
N ASN A 77 10.16 7.52 -13.04
CA ASN A 77 11.42 6.97 -13.57
C ASN A 77 11.49 7.07 -15.10
N THR A 78 10.37 6.83 -15.79
CA THR A 78 10.28 6.95 -17.25
C THR A 78 10.48 8.40 -17.69
N ALA A 79 9.89 9.36 -16.98
CA ALA A 79 10.07 10.78 -17.24
C ALA A 79 11.53 11.23 -17.03
N LEU A 80 12.19 10.76 -15.96
CA LEU A 80 13.59 11.05 -15.69
C LEU A 80 14.52 10.46 -16.76
N LEU A 81 14.31 9.21 -17.19
CA LEU A 81 15.08 8.61 -18.28
C LEU A 81 14.94 9.41 -19.58
N HIS A 82 13.72 9.80 -19.93
CA HIS A 82 13.50 10.61 -21.13
C HIS A 82 14.18 11.99 -21.05
N GLN A 83 14.23 12.60 -19.86
CA GLN A 83 14.98 13.84 -19.63
C GLN A 83 16.49 13.63 -19.75
N MET A 84 17.03 12.54 -19.19
CA MET A 84 18.45 12.17 -19.30
C MET A 84 18.87 11.99 -20.76
N ASP A 85 18.07 11.27 -21.55
CA ASP A 85 18.32 11.05 -22.98
C ASP A 85 18.29 12.37 -23.76
N LYS A 86 17.33 13.25 -23.44
CA LYS A 86 17.19 14.57 -24.10
C LYS A 86 18.35 15.50 -23.76
N GLU A 87 18.84 15.47 -22.53
CA GLU A 87 19.94 16.32 -22.06
C GLU A 87 21.34 15.70 -22.29
N LYS A 88 21.41 14.44 -22.73
CA LYS A 88 22.66 13.65 -22.89
C LYS A 88 23.50 13.65 -21.60
N LYS A 89 22.84 13.46 -20.45
CA LYS A 89 23.49 13.39 -19.13
C LYS A 89 23.25 12.03 -18.52
N ASP A 90 24.31 11.48 -17.93
CA ASP A 90 24.24 10.23 -17.16
C ASP A 90 23.70 10.44 -15.73
N GLU A 91 23.54 11.70 -15.30
CA GLU A 91 23.00 12.07 -14.00
C GLU A 91 22.03 13.25 -14.12
N ILE A 92 20.86 13.12 -13.48
CA ILE A 92 19.88 14.21 -13.31
C ILE A 92 19.44 14.26 -11.85
N GLN A 93 19.19 15.47 -11.33
CA GLN A 93 18.63 15.61 -9.99
C GLN A 93 17.15 15.24 -9.99
N TYR A 94 16.72 14.50 -8.96
CA TYR A 94 15.31 14.21 -8.75
C TYR A 94 14.53 15.50 -8.44
N ASP A 95 13.47 15.75 -9.20
CA ASP A 95 12.50 16.78 -8.85
C ASP A 95 11.50 16.26 -7.80
N TYR A 96 11.76 16.61 -6.54
CA TYR A 96 10.88 16.25 -5.42
C TYR A 96 9.54 17.01 -5.42
N SER A 97 9.37 18.00 -6.30
CA SER A 97 8.15 18.78 -6.43
C SER A 97 7.17 18.18 -7.46
N ASP A 98 7.62 17.22 -8.27
CA ASP A 98 6.80 16.56 -9.29
C ASP A 98 5.57 15.89 -8.67
N TRP A 99 4.44 16.01 -9.37
CA TRP A 99 3.18 15.37 -9.03
C TRP A 99 3.31 13.85 -8.94
N CYS A 100 4.10 13.22 -9.82
CA CYS A 100 4.32 11.77 -9.75
C CYS A 100 5.04 11.39 -8.45
N TYR A 101 6.09 12.12 -8.08
CA TYR A 101 6.80 11.90 -6.83
C TYR A 101 5.91 12.10 -5.59
N LYS A 102 5.12 13.18 -5.58
CA LYS A 102 4.16 13.46 -4.49
C LYS A 102 3.07 12.38 -4.41
N GLY A 103 2.53 11.97 -5.55
CA GLY A 103 1.50 10.92 -5.66
C GLY A 103 2.01 9.59 -5.12
N GLN A 104 3.23 9.19 -5.50
CA GLN A 104 3.88 7.98 -4.97
C GLN A 104 3.99 8.03 -3.44
N ARG A 105 4.46 9.14 -2.86
CA ARG A 105 4.59 9.28 -1.40
C ARG A 105 3.23 9.26 -0.70
N CYS A 106 2.23 9.96 -1.26
CA CYS A 106 0.88 10.00 -0.70
C CYS A 106 0.26 8.60 -0.65
N CYS A 107 0.36 7.84 -1.76
CA CYS A 107 -0.13 6.46 -1.83
C CYS A 107 0.58 5.54 -0.84
N PHE A 108 1.90 5.67 -0.71
CA PHE A 108 2.69 4.86 0.23
C PHE A 108 2.27 5.05 1.69
N TRP A 109 2.06 6.29 2.13
CA TRP A 109 1.63 6.54 3.51
C TRP A 109 0.15 6.20 3.73
N SER A 110 -0.70 6.53 2.76
CA SER A 110 -2.14 6.27 2.85
C SER A 110 -2.43 4.78 3.00
N LYS A 111 -1.80 3.93 2.18
CA LYS A 111 -2.02 2.48 2.27
C LYS A 111 -1.58 1.90 3.62
N ILE A 112 -0.50 2.41 4.21
CA ILE A 112 -0.02 1.96 5.53
C ILE A 112 -1.06 2.30 6.60
N ILE A 113 -1.48 3.56 6.67
CA ILE A 113 -2.44 4.03 7.67
C ILE A 113 -3.76 3.25 7.56
N ILE A 114 -4.28 3.12 6.34
CA ILE A 114 -5.54 2.42 6.07
C ILE A 114 -5.44 0.93 6.45
N THR A 115 -4.31 0.28 6.17
CA THR A 115 -4.10 -1.13 6.54
C THR A 115 -4.13 -1.33 8.05
N PHE A 116 -3.46 -0.45 8.82
CA PHE A 116 -3.51 -0.51 10.27
C PHE A 116 -4.94 -0.33 10.79
N ILE A 117 -5.67 0.66 10.27
CA ILE A 117 -7.07 0.88 10.64
C ILE A 117 -7.91 -0.37 10.37
N ALA A 118 -7.81 -0.95 9.16
CA ALA A 118 -8.55 -2.14 8.78
C ALA A 118 -8.28 -3.34 9.69
N PHE A 119 -7.01 -3.53 10.06
CA PHE A 119 -6.59 -4.60 10.96
C PHE A 119 -7.14 -4.41 12.37
N PHE A 120 -7.03 -3.20 12.94
CA PHE A 120 -7.56 -2.90 14.27
C PHE A 120 -9.08 -2.96 14.32
N THR A 121 -9.79 -2.52 13.27
CA THR A 121 -11.26 -2.62 13.24
C THR A 121 -11.72 -4.08 13.24
N LEU A 122 -11.04 -4.96 12.49
CA LEU A 122 -11.33 -6.39 12.50
C LEU A 122 -11.14 -6.99 13.91
N LEU A 123 -10.01 -6.66 14.56
CA LEU A 123 -9.69 -7.19 15.90
C LEU A 123 -10.66 -6.72 16.98
N LEU A 124 -10.92 -5.40 17.06
CA LEU A 124 -11.81 -4.84 18.08
C LEU A 124 -13.23 -5.40 17.98
N TRP A 125 -13.67 -5.69 16.75
CA TRP A 125 -14.99 -6.25 16.52
C TRP A 125 -15.08 -7.71 17.01
N GLN A 126 -13.99 -8.47 16.97
CA GLN A 126 -13.91 -9.83 17.51
C GLN A 126 -13.94 -9.89 19.04
N PHE A 127 -13.56 -8.82 19.75
CA PHE A 127 -13.64 -8.73 21.22
C PHE A 127 -14.94 -8.14 21.74
N SER A 128 -15.77 -7.58 20.85
CA SER A 128 -17.06 -6.94 21.22
C SER A 128 -18.25 -7.91 21.18
N TYR A 129 -18.02 -9.18 20.88
CA TYR A 129 -18.99 -10.29 20.83
C TYR A 129 -18.41 -11.51 21.55
#